data_AF-A0AAI9T0X6-F1
#
_entry.id   AF-A0AAI9T0X6-F1
#
_cell.length_a   1.000
_cell.length_b   1.000
_cell.length_c   1.000
_cell.angle_alpha   90.00
_cell.angle_beta   90.00
_cell.angle_gamma   90.00
#
_symmetry.space_group_name_H-M   'P 1'
#
loop_
_entity.id
_entity.type
_entity.pdbx_description
1 polymer ?
#
loop_
_entity_poly.entity_id
_entity_poly.type
_entity_poly.pdbx_seq_one_letter_code
_entity_poly.pdbx_strand_id
1 'polypeptide(L)'
;MTSISQMAFTSNSQDSDSFSSHPKQETVVLEDSQKSKQVFEEAKKTVVLEDSQKSKQVLEEAKETVLDPCTVFHPISKGFIDLSGLSSFGNENKPMPWNSRGYDSGKNYTIGICSNPFKKHHDNLNEIQDNVNATNIGAFYVDPVTNKYVSIGEFSTEPKFRGRKLTLTYENGSYCDAQDSKTGNRLRKATILTFTCDREMSARAVISYIGNFNDCSYFFEVKSHHACPTAAKANNLAAVWIFLLIFCAALLVYLSGGLLYRQMKLNKTTRIGKV
;
A
#
# COMPACT_ATOMS: atom_id res chain seq x y z
N MET A 1 -20.48 55.05 27.64
CA MET A 1 -19.01 54.86 27.69
C MET A 1 -18.66 53.78 26.68
N THR A 2 -17.81 54.14 25.69
CA THR A 2 -16.90 53.27 24.88
C THR A 2 -17.48 51.97 24.28
N SER A 3 -17.81 51.83 22.99
CA SER A 3 -17.17 52.13 21.69
C SER A 3 -15.97 51.25 21.30
N ILE A 4 -16.00 50.86 20.01
CA ILE A 4 -14.99 50.26 19.11
C ILE A 4 -15.00 48.72 19.02
N SER A 5 -14.90 48.07 17.86
CA SER A 5 -15.41 48.20 16.47
C SER A 5 -14.76 47.04 15.70
N GLN A 6 -15.49 46.48 14.74
CA GLN A 6 -15.07 45.40 13.86
C GLN A 6 -14.01 45.87 12.84
N MET A 7 -13.10 44.97 12.45
CA MET A 7 -12.19 45.15 11.30
C MET A 7 -12.61 44.19 10.18
N ALA A 8 -13.11 44.76 9.09
CA ALA A 8 -13.34 44.12 7.81
C ALA A 8 -12.09 44.26 6.93
N PHE A 9 -11.76 43.21 6.17
CA PHE A 9 -10.75 43.25 5.11
C PHE A 9 -11.42 43.64 3.78
N THR A 10 -10.99 44.74 3.19
CA THR A 10 -11.36 45.18 1.84
C THR A 10 -10.16 45.13 0.90
N SER A 11 -10.47 44.72 -0.32
CA SER A 11 -9.64 44.56 -1.52
C SER A 11 -9.26 45.90 -2.21
N ASN A 12 -8.57 45.76 -3.35
CA ASN A 12 -8.17 46.73 -4.39
C ASN A 12 -6.81 47.40 -4.16
N SER A 13 -5.96 47.65 -5.17
CA SER A 13 -6.06 47.58 -6.65
C SER A 13 -4.68 47.93 -7.24
N GLN A 14 -4.37 47.43 -8.46
CA GLN A 14 -3.81 48.12 -9.66
C GLN A 14 -2.71 49.21 -9.50
N ASP A 15 -1.79 49.50 -10.42
CA ASP A 15 -1.42 49.17 -11.81
C ASP A 15 -0.03 49.86 -12.00
N SER A 16 0.95 49.23 -12.66
CA SER A 16 1.44 49.50 -14.03
C SER A 16 2.65 50.45 -14.16
N ASP A 17 3.57 50.03 -15.04
CA ASP A 17 4.53 50.80 -15.86
C ASP A 17 5.65 51.58 -15.16
N SER A 18 6.84 51.82 -15.71
CA SER A 18 7.69 51.41 -16.84
C SER A 18 8.95 52.31 -16.67
N PHE A 19 10.12 51.97 -17.23
CA PHE A 19 11.01 52.90 -17.98
C PHE A 19 12.38 52.28 -18.24
N SER A 20 12.97 52.73 -19.34
CA SER A 20 13.98 52.11 -20.20
C SER A 20 15.36 52.79 -20.10
N SER A 21 16.36 52.07 -20.62
CA SER A 21 17.53 52.50 -21.44
C SER A 21 18.81 53.15 -20.85
N HIS A 22 19.93 52.39 -20.98
CA HIS A 22 21.23 52.62 -21.69
C HIS A 22 22.06 53.94 -21.49
N PRO A 23 23.39 54.05 -21.84
CA PRO A 23 24.24 53.24 -22.78
C PRO A 23 25.78 53.01 -22.46
N LYS A 24 26.40 52.08 -23.24
CA LYS A 24 27.71 52.03 -24.00
C LYS A 24 29.11 52.32 -23.36
N GLN A 25 30.07 51.37 -23.41
CA GLN A 25 31.25 51.13 -24.35
C GLN A 25 32.59 51.53 -23.65
N GLU A 26 33.78 50.92 -23.81
CA GLU A 26 34.43 50.22 -24.95
C GLU A 26 35.67 49.36 -24.51
N THR A 27 35.77 48.15 -25.09
CA THR A 27 36.92 47.35 -25.64
C THR A 27 38.35 47.43 -25.09
N VAL A 28 38.99 46.26 -24.81
CA VAL A 28 40.27 45.77 -25.41
C VAL A 28 40.28 44.22 -25.36
N VAL A 29 40.77 43.58 -26.44
CA VAL A 29 40.78 42.14 -26.77
C VAL A 29 42.25 41.63 -26.83
N LEU A 30 42.44 40.31 -26.71
CA LEU A 30 43.62 39.46 -27.04
C LEU A 30 44.73 39.44 -25.97
N GLU A 31 45.37 38.35 -25.56
CA GLU A 31 45.46 36.94 -25.99
C GLU A 31 46.18 36.14 -24.87
N ASP A 32 46.43 34.84 -25.09
CA ASP A 32 47.16 33.87 -24.22
C ASP A 32 46.37 33.21 -23.07
N SER A 33 45.58 32.17 -23.32
CA SER A 33 45.87 30.83 -23.87
C SER A 33 46.42 29.82 -22.83
N GLN A 34 45.59 28.80 -22.59
CA GLN A 34 45.96 27.39 -22.44
C GLN A 34 46.24 26.71 -21.08
N LYS A 35 46.22 27.36 -19.90
CA LYS A 35 46.54 26.65 -18.63
C LYS A 35 45.45 26.56 -17.55
N SER A 36 44.18 26.67 -17.90
CA SER A 36 43.08 26.54 -16.91
C SER A 36 41.92 25.62 -17.34
N LYS A 37 41.90 25.12 -18.59
CA LYS A 37 40.82 24.25 -19.08
C LYS A 37 40.96 22.77 -18.68
N GLN A 38 42.17 22.30 -18.39
CA GLN A 38 42.38 20.88 -18.07
C GLN A 38 42.00 20.48 -16.64
N VAL A 39 41.92 21.41 -15.69
CA VAL A 39 41.61 21.09 -14.28
C VAL A 39 40.09 21.07 -14.03
N PHE A 40 39.30 21.82 -14.81
CA PHE A 40 37.85 21.91 -14.65
C PHE A 40 37.11 20.73 -15.31
N GLU A 41 37.76 20.03 -16.25
CA GLU A 41 37.16 18.92 -17.00
C GLU A 41 37.23 17.58 -16.24
N GLU A 42 38.17 17.44 -15.30
CA GLU A 42 38.32 16.22 -14.50
C GLU A 42 37.42 16.22 -13.25
N ALA A 43 37.17 17.39 -12.64
CA ALA A 43 36.24 17.53 -11.51
C ALA A 43 34.76 17.40 -11.94
N LYS A 44 34.43 17.76 -13.19
CA LYS A 44 33.07 17.62 -13.73
C LYS A 44 32.73 16.17 -14.07
N LYS A 45 33.73 15.32 -14.29
CA LYS A 45 33.53 13.90 -14.62
C LYS A 45 33.17 13.06 -13.39
N THR A 46 33.66 13.44 -12.21
CA THR A 46 33.38 12.72 -10.95
C THR A 46 32.01 13.06 -10.37
N VAL A 47 31.56 14.32 -10.49
CA VAL A 47 30.24 14.75 -9.95
C VAL A 47 29.06 14.29 -10.81
N VAL A 48 29.26 14.08 -12.12
CA VAL A 48 28.17 13.68 -13.04
C VAL A 48 27.88 12.17 -13.02
N LEU A 49 28.79 11.34 -12.47
CA LEU A 49 28.60 9.89 -12.39
C LEU A 49 27.85 9.43 -11.12
N GLU A 50 27.90 10.20 -10.01
CA GLU A 50 27.14 9.85 -8.79
C GLU A 50 25.67 10.29 -8.85
N ASP A 51 25.33 11.38 -9.53
CA ASP A 51 23.93 11.85 -9.64
C ASP A 51 23.08 11.00 -10.60
N SER A 52 23.72 10.33 -11.56
CA SER A 52 23.02 9.48 -12.53
C SER A 52 22.57 8.14 -11.94
N GLN A 53 23.20 7.68 -10.85
CA GLN A 53 22.79 6.44 -10.18
C GLN A 53 21.72 6.68 -9.10
N LYS A 54 21.71 7.87 -8.48
CA LYS A 54 20.66 8.26 -7.54
C LYS A 54 19.34 8.58 -8.23
N SER A 55 19.38 9.24 -9.39
CA SER A 55 18.17 9.53 -10.19
C SER A 55 17.57 8.26 -10.82
N LYS A 56 18.39 7.30 -11.27
CA LYS A 56 17.88 6.01 -11.76
C LYS A 56 17.31 5.12 -10.66
N GLN A 57 17.88 5.15 -9.46
CA GLN A 57 17.30 4.45 -8.30
C GLN A 57 16.00 5.10 -7.84
N VAL A 58 15.89 6.43 -7.86
CA VAL A 58 14.65 7.15 -7.52
C VAL A 58 13.57 6.98 -8.60
N LEU A 59 13.95 6.84 -9.88
CA LEU A 59 13.00 6.61 -10.98
C LEU A 59 12.56 5.14 -11.11
N GLU A 60 13.41 4.18 -10.73
CA GLU A 60 12.99 2.77 -10.61
C GLU A 60 12.24 2.46 -9.30
N GLU A 61 12.48 3.21 -8.21
CA GLU A 61 11.68 3.14 -6.97
C GLU A 61 10.29 3.80 -7.15
N ALA A 62 10.16 4.72 -8.10
CA ALA A 62 8.88 5.30 -8.54
C ALA A 62 8.18 4.49 -9.64
N LYS A 63 8.75 3.36 -10.08
CA LYS A 63 7.96 2.32 -10.76
C LYS A 63 7.25 1.51 -9.68
N GLU A 64 6.23 2.16 -9.12
CA GLU A 64 5.04 1.58 -8.52
C GLU A 64 5.04 0.06 -8.70
N THR A 65 5.46 -0.65 -7.66
CA THR A 65 5.21 -2.08 -7.54
C THR A 65 3.73 -2.22 -7.81
N VAL A 66 3.35 -2.78 -8.96
CA VAL A 66 1.94 -3.06 -9.27
C VAL A 66 1.49 -3.96 -8.14
N LEU A 67 0.78 -3.37 -7.18
CA LEU A 67 0.37 -4.08 -5.97
C LEU A 67 -0.59 -5.17 -6.43
N ASP A 68 -0.41 -6.37 -5.90
CA ASP A 68 -1.37 -7.44 -6.12
C ASP A 68 -2.74 -6.97 -5.62
N PRO A 69 -3.84 -7.35 -6.31
CA PRO A 69 -5.17 -6.94 -5.90
C PRO A 69 -5.42 -7.39 -4.46
N CYS A 70 -6.06 -6.53 -3.67
CA CYS A 70 -6.34 -6.76 -2.25
C CYS A 70 -5.13 -6.71 -1.30
N THR A 71 -4.03 -6.07 -1.70
CA THR A 71 -2.84 -5.88 -0.85
C THR A 71 -2.54 -4.41 -0.58
N VAL A 72 -1.89 -4.11 0.54
CA VAL A 72 -1.51 -2.74 0.90
C VAL A 72 -0.31 -2.71 1.85
N PHE A 73 0.49 -1.66 1.74
CA PHE A 73 1.55 -1.35 2.71
C PHE A 73 1.08 -0.32 3.73
N HIS A 74 1.39 -0.56 5.00
CA HIS A 74 1.16 0.44 6.04
C HIS A 74 2.06 1.67 5.81
N PRO A 75 1.53 2.90 5.82
CA PRO A 75 2.28 4.10 5.44
C PRO A 75 3.51 4.35 6.32
N ILE A 76 3.38 4.12 7.64
CA ILE A 76 4.42 4.36 8.65
C ILE A 76 5.33 3.15 8.87
N SER A 77 4.77 2.02 9.33
CA SER A 77 5.57 0.83 9.67
C SER A 77 6.11 0.06 8.47
N LYS A 78 5.67 0.39 7.24
CA LYS A 78 5.96 -0.35 6.00
C LYS A 78 5.63 -1.85 6.08
N GLY A 79 4.78 -2.24 7.03
CA GLY A 79 4.28 -3.61 7.14
C GLY A 79 3.39 -3.93 5.95
N PHE A 80 3.55 -5.13 5.39
CA PHE A 80 2.74 -5.62 4.28
C PHE A 80 1.49 -6.31 4.84
N ILE A 81 0.33 -5.97 4.27
CA ILE A 81 -0.94 -6.59 4.62
C ILE A 81 -1.54 -7.19 3.35
N ASP A 82 -1.86 -8.47 3.45
CA ASP A 82 -2.46 -9.24 2.38
C ASP A 82 -3.85 -9.73 2.81
N LEU A 83 -4.88 -9.14 2.21
CA LEU A 83 -6.27 -9.51 2.44
C LEU A 83 -6.78 -10.52 1.40
N SER A 84 -5.94 -10.98 0.46
CA SER A 84 -6.32 -11.94 -0.58
C SER A 84 -6.90 -13.24 0.00
N GLY A 85 -6.41 -13.68 1.16
CA GLY A 85 -6.94 -14.82 1.91
C GLY A 85 -8.41 -14.69 2.35
N LEU A 86 -8.96 -13.48 2.34
CA LEU A 86 -10.37 -13.19 2.64
C LEU A 86 -11.25 -13.03 1.39
N SER A 87 -10.63 -13.05 0.22
CA SER A 87 -11.26 -12.87 -1.09
C SER A 87 -11.38 -14.19 -1.85
N SER A 88 -12.01 -14.16 -3.01
CA SER A 88 -11.96 -15.29 -3.96
C SER A 88 -10.53 -15.63 -4.42
N PHE A 89 -9.60 -14.67 -4.43
CA PHE A 89 -8.22 -14.89 -4.86
C PHE A 89 -7.50 -15.93 -3.98
N GLY A 90 -7.75 -15.91 -2.67
CA GLY A 90 -7.19 -16.88 -1.72
C GLY A 90 -7.92 -18.24 -1.69
N ASN A 91 -9.02 -18.39 -2.43
CA ASN A 91 -9.89 -19.58 -2.40
C ASN A 91 -10.16 -20.13 -3.80
N GLU A 92 -9.11 -20.33 -4.61
CA GLU A 92 -9.22 -20.95 -5.95
C GLU A 92 -10.24 -20.25 -6.87
N ASN A 93 -10.40 -18.92 -6.75
CA ASN A 93 -11.41 -18.12 -7.45
C ASN A 93 -12.87 -18.50 -7.14
N LYS A 94 -13.10 -19.23 -6.05
CA LYS A 94 -14.45 -19.51 -5.56
C LYS A 94 -14.97 -18.31 -4.77
N PRO A 95 -16.22 -17.89 -4.99
CA PRO A 95 -16.81 -16.78 -4.27
C PRO A 95 -16.89 -17.12 -2.78
N MET A 96 -16.35 -16.22 -1.94
CA MET A 96 -16.34 -16.37 -0.50
C MET A 96 -17.23 -15.30 0.15
N PRO A 97 -18.53 -15.58 0.33
CA PRO A 97 -19.44 -14.68 1.00
C PRO A 97 -19.22 -14.71 2.52
N TRP A 98 -19.21 -13.52 3.12
CA TRP A 98 -19.18 -13.32 4.56
C TRP A 98 -20.52 -12.79 5.02
N ASN A 99 -21.14 -13.47 5.98
CA ASN A 99 -22.45 -13.11 6.49
C ASN A 99 -22.32 -12.26 7.75
N SER A 100 -23.11 -11.19 7.82
CA SER A 100 -23.24 -10.36 9.02
C SER A 100 -24.72 -10.08 9.29
N ARG A 101 -25.13 -10.17 10.56
CA ARG A 101 -26.49 -9.90 10.99
C ARG A 101 -26.57 -8.50 11.58
N GLY A 102 -27.43 -7.65 11.02
CA GLY A 102 -27.77 -6.38 11.65
C GLY A 102 -28.92 -6.57 12.62
N TYR A 103 -28.63 -6.71 13.91
CA TYR A 103 -29.68 -6.84 14.93
C TYR A 103 -30.62 -5.63 14.94
N ASP A 104 -30.07 -4.43 14.73
CA ASP A 104 -30.85 -3.18 14.73
C ASP A 104 -31.68 -2.99 13.45
N SER A 105 -31.17 -3.45 12.30
CA SER A 105 -31.86 -3.30 11.02
C SER A 105 -32.76 -4.48 10.65
N GLY A 106 -32.63 -5.61 11.34
CA GLY A 106 -33.33 -6.86 11.03
C GLY A 106 -32.92 -7.49 9.68
N LYS A 107 -31.87 -6.97 9.03
CA LYS A 107 -31.41 -7.41 7.70
C LYS A 107 -30.21 -8.34 7.81
N ASN A 108 -30.14 -9.30 6.90
CA ASN A 108 -28.98 -10.19 6.74
C ASN A 108 -28.10 -9.65 5.60
N TYR A 109 -26.88 -9.25 5.95
CA TYR A 109 -25.91 -8.72 5.00
C TYR A 109 -24.97 -9.83 4.54
N THR A 110 -24.67 -9.80 3.24
CA THR A 110 -23.65 -10.66 2.63
C THR A 110 -22.61 -9.76 1.97
N ILE A 111 -21.35 -9.94 2.34
CA ILE A 111 -20.22 -9.11 1.94
C ILE A 111 -19.14 -9.99 1.33
N GLY A 112 -18.60 -9.60 0.19
CA GLY A 112 -17.35 -10.13 -0.34
C GLY A 112 -16.21 -9.16 -0.01
N ILE A 113 -15.00 -9.65 0.22
CA ILE A 113 -13.81 -8.82 0.45
C ILE A 113 -12.98 -8.86 -0.84
N CYS A 114 -12.78 -7.71 -1.48
CA CYS A 114 -12.07 -7.58 -2.77
C CYS A 114 -12.60 -8.46 -3.92
N SER A 115 -13.80 -9.00 -3.78
CA SER A 115 -14.41 -9.90 -4.75
C SER A 115 -15.92 -9.91 -4.61
N ASN A 116 -16.60 -10.43 -5.62
CA ASN A 116 -18.04 -10.62 -5.60
C ASN A 116 -18.44 -11.81 -4.67
N PRO A 117 -19.41 -11.64 -3.75
CA PRO A 117 -19.88 -12.70 -2.86
C PRO A 117 -20.87 -13.70 -3.49
N PHE A 118 -21.42 -13.43 -4.68
CA PHE A 118 -22.40 -14.30 -5.32
C PHE A 118 -21.81 -15.64 -5.74
N LYS A 119 -22.50 -16.73 -5.38
CA LYS A 119 -22.10 -18.10 -5.73
C LYS A 119 -22.47 -18.50 -7.15
N LYS A 120 -23.46 -17.84 -7.73
CA LYS A 120 -24.02 -18.12 -9.06
C LYS A 120 -24.14 -16.80 -9.81
N HIS A 121 -24.19 -16.89 -11.14
CA HIS A 121 -24.46 -15.74 -11.97
C HIS A 121 -25.94 -15.34 -11.83
N HIS A 122 -26.21 -14.05 -11.63
CA HIS A 122 -27.55 -13.50 -11.46
C HIS A 122 -27.87 -12.58 -12.65
N ASP A 123 -28.37 -13.16 -13.73
CA ASP A 123 -28.76 -12.45 -14.98
C ASP A 123 -30.21 -12.02 -15.03
N ASN A 124 -31.01 -12.43 -14.04
CA ASN A 124 -32.43 -12.18 -14.06
C ASN A 124 -32.72 -10.70 -13.75
N LEU A 125 -33.27 -9.98 -14.73
CA LEU A 125 -33.54 -8.54 -14.71
C LEU A 125 -34.44 -8.03 -13.55
N ASN A 126 -34.99 -8.91 -12.72
CA ASN A 126 -35.91 -8.56 -11.63
C ASN A 126 -35.46 -9.04 -10.24
N GLU A 127 -34.32 -9.73 -10.14
CA GLU A 127 -33.82 -10.27 -8.87
C GLU A 127 -33.10 -9.18 -8.05
N ILE A 128 -32.45 -8.24 -8.74
CA ILE A 128 -31.62 -7.19 -8.18
C ILE A 128 -32.33 -5.83 -8.31
N GLN A 129 -32.32 -5.04 -7.24
CA GLN A 129 -32.91 -3.71 -7.23
C GLN A 129 -32.07 -2.70 -8.04
N ASP A 130 -32.76 -1.78 -8.73
CA ASP A 130 -32.18 -0.65 -9.48
C ASP A 130 -31.26 -1.00 -10.66
N ASN A 131 -31.38 -2.21 -11.22
CA ASN A 131 -30.62 -2.65 -12.42
C ASN A 131 -29.09 -2.47 -12.28
N VAL A 132 -28.56 -2.67 -11.08
CA VAL A 132 -27.11 -2.66 -10.87
C VAL A 132 -26.49 -3.96 -11.39
N ASN A 133 -25.27 -3.89 -11.92
CA ASN A 133 -24.59 -5.04 -12.49
C ASN A 133 -24.23 -6.06 -11.40
N ALA A 134 -24.83 -7.25 -11.46
CA ALA A 134 -24.62 -8.33 -10.50
C ALA A 134 -23.15 -8.69 -10.30
N THR A 135 -22.35 -8.61 -11.37
CA THR A 135 -20.94 -9.03 -11.40
C THR A 135 -20.05 -8.12 -10.56
N ASN A 136 -20.42 -6.85 -10.40
CA ASN A 136 -19.62 -5.86 -9.66
C ASN A 136 -20.04 -5.73 -8.20
N ILE A 137 -21.16 -6.34 -7.78
CA ILE A 137 -21.68 -6.20 -6.41
C ILE A 137 -20.65 -6.76 -5.42
N GLY A 138 -20.21 -5.92 -4.48
CA GLY A 138 -19.31 -6.33 -3.40
C GLY A 138 -20.02 -6.63 -2.10
N ALA A 139 -21.18 -6.03 -1.88
CA ALA A 139 -21.99 -6.32 -0.72
C ALA A 139 -23.47 -6.07 -1.02
N PHE A 140 -24.34 -6.87 -0.41
CA PHE A 140 -25.78 -6.74 -0.56
C PHE A 140 -26.52 -7.18 0.71
N TYR A 141 -27.79 -6.82 0.81
CA TYR A 141 -28.74 -7.46 1.70
C TYR A 141 -29.97 -7.92 0.92
N VAL A 142 -30.69 -8.88 1.49
CA VAL A 142 -32.01 -9.28 0.97
C VAL A 142 -33.06 -8.49 1.73
N ASP A 143 -33.86 -7.71 0.99
CA ASP A 143 -34.97 -6.98 1.58
C ASP A 143 -36.09 -7.97 1.96
N PRO A 144 -36.49 -8.07 3.24
CA PRO A 144 -37.52 -9.01 3.67
C PRO A 144 -38.90 -8.72 3.07
N VAL A 145 -39.17 -7.49 2.63
CA VAL A 145 -40.47 -7.11 2.07
C VAL A 145 -40.55 -7.48 0.60
N THR A 146 -39.58 -7.02 -0.19
CA THR A 146 -39.59 -7.22 -1.64
C THR A 146 -38.95 -8.54 -2.08
N ASN A 147 -38.23 -9.23 -1.19
CA ASN A 147 -37.39 -10.40 -1.48
C ASN A 147 -36.38 -10.18 -2.62
N LYS A 148 -35.96 -8.93 -2.83
CA LYS A 148 -34.95 -8.55 -3.83
C LYS A 148 -33.59 -8.35 -3.18
N TYR A 149 -32.54 -8.56 -3.98
CA TYR A 149 -31.18 -8.22 -3.59
C TYR A 149 -30.95 -6.73 -3.78
N VAL A 150 -30.56 -6.06 -2.69
CA VAL A 150 -30.24 -4.64 -2.69
C VAL A 150 -28.73 -4.49 -2.56
N SER A 151 -28.08 -3.91 -3.57
CA SER A 151 -26.65 -3.67 -3.54
C SER A 151 -26.34 -2.50 -2.61
N ILE A 152 -25.37 -2.69 -1.72
CA ILE A 152 -24.84 -1.64 -0.85
C ILE A 152 -23.43 -1.18 -1.26
N GLY A 153 -23.02 -1.56 -2.48
CA GLY A 153 -21.81 -1.07 -3.13
C GLY A 153 -21.15 -2.12 -4.03
N GLU A 154 -20.40 -1.64 -5.01
CA GLU A 154 -19.52 -2.39 -5.90
C GLU A 154 -18.21 -2.73 -5.18
N PHE A 155 -17.68 -3.94 -5.39
CA PHE A 155 -16.42 -4.31 -4.74
C PHE A 155 -15.26 -3.48 -5.28
N SER A 156 -14.35 -3.15 -4.38
CA SER A 156 -13.03 -2.59 -4.71
C SER A 156 -11.96 -3.57 -4.28
N THR A 157 -10.87 -3.64 -5.04
CA THR A 157 -9.67 -4.44 -4.74
C THR A 157 -8.58 -3.62 -4.07
N GLU A 158 -8.82 -2.34 -3.76
CA GLU A 158 -7.82 -1.41 -3.23
C GLU A 158 -8.12 -1.02 -1.78
N PRO A 159 -7.58 -1.75 -0.79
CA PRO A 159 -7.71 -1.37 0.60
C PRO A 159 -6.82 -0.16 0.91
N LYS A 160 -7.34 0.82 1.65
CA LYS A 160 -6.71 2.12 1.92
C LYS A 160 -6.66 2.41 3.42
N PHE A 161 -5.53 2.94 3.89
CA PHE A 161 -5.41 3.42 5.25
C PHE A 161 -6.09 4.77 5.42
N ARG A 162 -7.06 4.85 6.33
CA ARG A 162 -7.66 6.12 6.78
C ARG A 162 -7.26 6.34 8.23
N GLY A 163 -6.30 7.24 8.44
CA GLY A 163 -5.65 7.42 9.75
C GLY A 163 -4.88 6.15 10.16
N ARG A 164 -5.30 5.53 11.27
CA ARG A 164 -4.69 4.29 11.79
C ARG A 164 -5.48 3.02 11.45
N LYS A 165 -6.58 3.16 10.72
CA LYS A 165 -7.47 2.05 10.40
C LYS A 165 -7.33 1.69 8.93
N LEU A 166 -7.29 0.39 8.66
CA LEU A 166 -7.32 -0.13 7.30
C LEU A 166 -8.79 -0.21 6.86
N THR A 167 -9.11 0.38 5.72
CA THR A 167 -10.49 0.48 5.24
C THR A 167 -10.62 0.03 3.79
N LEU A 168 -11.74 -0.57 3.44
CA LEU A 168 -12.12 -0.85 2.05
C LEU A 168 -13.49 -0.24 1.80
N THR A 169 -13.60 0.58 0.76
CA THR A 169 -14.82 1.34 0.45
C THR A 169 -15.45 0.80 -0.81
N TYR A 170 -16.74 0.48 -0.72
CA TYR A 170 -17.59 0.07 -1.83
C TYR A 170 -18.58 1.20 -2.12
N GLU A 171 -18.65 1.62 -3.37
CA GLU A 171 -19.48 2.74 -3.82
C GLU A 171 -20.44 2.26 -4.91
N ASN A 172 -21.29 3.13 -5.46
CA ASN A 172 -22.19 2.79 -6.57
C ASN A 172 -23.19 1.65 -6.31
N GLY A 173 -23.71 1.53 -5.08
CA GLY A 173 -24.81 0.62 -4.79
C GLY A 173 -26.15 1.04 -5.41
N SER A 174 -27.21 0.36 -4.98
CA SER A 174 -28.60 0.72 -5.26
C SER A 174 -28.92 2.11 -4.69
N TYR A 175 -29.98 2.75 -5.17
CA TYR A 175 -30.37 4.07 -4.67
C TYR A 175 -30.94 3.95 -3.26
N CYS A 176 -30.64 4.94 -2.42
CA CYS A 176 -31.35 5.14 -1.17
C CYS A 176 -32.44 6.22 -1.33
N ASP A 177 -33.23 6.42 -0.27
CA ASP A 177 -34.32 7.39 -0.29
C ASP A 177 -33.84 8.81 -0.01
N ALA A 178 -32.61 8.97 0.50
CA ALA A 178 -32.00 10.27 0.67
C ALA A 178 -31.59 10.89 -0.69
N GLN A 179 -31.71 12.21 -0.76
CA GLN A 179 -31.34 13.00 -1.91
C GLN A 179 -30.24 13.98 -1.53
N ASP A 180 -29.36 14.28 -2.47
CA ASP A 180 -28.36 15.33 -2.31
C ASP A 180 -29.07 16.70 -2.24
N SER A 181 -28.88 17.43 -1.14
CA SER A 181 -29.50 18.74 -0.92
C SER A 181 -29.08 19.79 -1.96
N LYS A 182 -27.95 19.60 -2.65
CA LYS A 182 -27.46 20.54 -3.67
C LYS A 182 -27.93 20.20 -5.07
N THR A 183 -27.95 18.91 -5.42
CA THR A 183 -28.24 18.47 -6.79
C THR A 183 -29.64 17.87 -6.97
N GLY A 184 -30.34 17.53 -5.88
CA GLY A 184 -31.63 16.85 -5.91
C GLY A 184 -31.55 15.40 -6.40
N ASN A 185 -30.35 14.88 -6.68
CA ASN A 185 -30.18 13.52 -7.17
C ASN A 185 -30.30 12.51 -6.02
N ARG A 186 -30.86 11.33 -6.33
CA ARG A 186 -30.90 10.21 -5.39
C ARG A 186 -29.49 9.75 -5.09
N LEU A 187 -29.18 9.62 -3.81
CA LEU A 187 -27.89 9.12 -3.35
C LEU A 187 -27.80 7.60 -3.58
N ARG A 188 -26.59 7.13 -3.84
CA ARG A 188 -26.30 5.69 -3.96
C ARG A 188 -25.82 5.15 -2.62
N LYS A 189 -26.18 3.90 -2.35
CA LYS A 189 -25.71 3.17 -1.18
C LYS A 189 -24.20 2.91 -1.30
N ALA A 190 -23.50 3.01 -0.18
CA ALA A 190 -22.07 2.78 -0.08
C ALA A 190 -21.76 2.05 1.23
N THR A 191 -20.67 1.28 1.22
CA THR A 191 -20.25 0.47 2.36
C THR A 191 -18.78 0.74 2.69
N ILE A 192 -18.47 0.84 3.98
CA ILE A 192 -17.10 0.94 4.48
C ILE A 192 -16.82 -0.25 5.38
N LEU A 193 -15.87 -1.08 4.96
CA LEU A 193 -15.32 -2.18 5.73
C LEU A 193 -14.08 -1.68 6.47
N THR A 194 -14.06 -1.79 7.79
CA THR A 194 -12.90 -1.45 8.62
C THR A 194 -12.24 -2.72 9.11
N PHE A 195 -10.99 -2.95 8.75
CA PHE A 195 -10.25 -4.14 9.14
C PHE A 195 -9.52 -3.90 10.46
N THR A 196 -9.70 -4.85 11.38
CA THR A 196 -9.01 -4.92 12.68
C THR A 196 -8.19 -6.20 12.70
N CYS A 197 -6.88 -6.05 12.94
CA CYS A 197 -5.96 -7.18 13.12
C CYS A 197 -6.29 -7.90 14.42
N ASP A 198 -6.55 -9.20 14.31
CA ASP A 198 -6.71 -10.10 15.44
C ASP A 198 -5.74 -11.27 15.27
N ARG A 199 -4.63 -11.23 16.02
CA ARG A 199 -3.54 -12.23 15.89
C ARG A 199 -3.87 -13.55 16.57
N GLU A 200 -4.68 -13.52 17.63
CA GLU A 200 -5.00 -14.67 18.47
C GLU A 200 -6.20 -15.46 17.96
N MET A 201 -6.90 -14.92 16.97
CA MET A 201 -7.99 -15.61 16.29
C MET A 201 -7.49 -16.82 15.50
N SER A 202 -7.74 -18.02 16.03
CA SER A 202 -7.60 -19.31 15.32
C SER A 202 -8.81 -19.64 14.42
N ALA A 203 -9.89 -18.86 14.54
CA ALA A 203 -11.12 -18.99 13.75
C ALA A 203 -11.07 -18.22 12.42
N ARG A 204 -12.03 -18.52 11.53
CA ARG A 204 -12.27 -17.77 10.30
C ARG A 204 -12.62 -16.31 10.61
N ALA A 205 -12.33 -15.39 9.68
CA ALA A 205 -12.64 -13.97 9.85
C ALA A 205 -14.13 -13.73 10.16
N VAL A 206 -14.39 -12.70 10.97
CA VAL A 206 -15.75 -12.35 11.41
C VAL A 206 -16.06 -10.93 10.96
N ILE A 207 -17.21 -10.75 10.31
CA ILE A 207 -17.74 -9.43 9.94
C ILE A 207 -18.87 -9.07 10.89
N SER A 208 -18.71 -7.93 11.56
CA SER A 208 -19.69 -7.36 12.48
C SER A 208 -20.30 -6.10 11.86
N TYR A 209 -21.64 -6.01 11.87
CA TYR A 209 -22.34 -4.80 11.48
C TYR A 209 -22.21 -3.75 12.57
N ILE A 210 -21.77 -2.55 12.22
CA ILE A 210 -21.64 -1.42 13.16
C ILE A 210 -22.92 -0.58 13.12
N GLY A 211 -23.44 -0.31 11.93
CA GLY A 211 -24.59 0.57 11.74
C GLY A 211 -24.67 1.15 10.33
N ASN A 212 -25.69 1.98 10.13
CA ASN A 212 -25.92 2.72 8.89
C ASN A 212 -26.40 4.15 9.17
N PHE A 213 -26.18 5.04 8.20
CA PHE A 213 -26.72 6.39 8.21
C PHE A 213 -27.68 6.58 7.03
N ASN A 214 -28.94 6.95 7.36
CA ASN A 214 -30.03 7.19 6.40
C ASN A 214 -30.25 6.07 5.36
N ASP A 215 -29.94 4.81 5.71
CA ASP A 215 -29.95 3.69 4.75
C ASP A 215 -29.13 3.94 3.46
N CYS A 216 -28.13 4.84 3.51
CA CYS A 216 -27.23 5.11 2.38
C CYS A 216 -25.81 4.64 2.68
N SER A 217 -25.29 4.89 3.88
CA SER A 217 -23.91 4.54 4.22
C SER A 217 -23.89 3.44 5.27
N TYR A 218 -23.23 2.31 4.98
CA TYR A 218 -23.15 1.15 5.86
C TYR A 218 -21.72 0.97 6.37
N PHE A 219 -21.59 0.63 7.65
CA PHE A 219 -20.29 0.46 8.31
C PHE A 219 -20.18 -0.95 8.89
N PHE A 220 -19.09 -1.64 8.57
CA PHE A 220 -18.80 -2.96 9.10
C PHE A 220 -17.38 -3.01 9.68
N GLU A 221 -17.21 -3.80 10.74
CA GLU A 221 -15.89 -4.17 11.25
C GLU A 221 -15.56 -5.60 10.80
N VAL A 222 -14.38 -5.79 10.24
CA VAL A 222 -13.85 -7.09 9.83
C VAL A 222 -12.67 -7.44 10.73
N LYS A 223 -12.83 -8.45 11.58
CA LYS A 223 -11.75 -8.97 12.43
C LYS A 223 -11.12 -10.18 11.76
N SER A 224 -9.80 -10.12 11.54
CA SER A 224 -9.07 -11.18 10.85
C SER A 224 -7.58 -11.17 11.18
N HIS A 225 -6.98 -12.35 11.15
CA HIS A 225 -5.52 -12.50 11.19
C HIS A 225 -4.85 -11.95 9.91
N HIS A 226 -5.53 -12.01 8.76
CA HIS A 226 -5.01 -11.48 7.49
C HIS A 226 -4.84 -9.96 7.48
N ALA A 227 -5.55 -9.24 8.36
CA ALA A 227 -5.41 -7.79 8.51
C ALA A 227 -4.15 -7.40 9.32
N CYS A 228 -3.40 -8.37 9.83
CA CYS A 228 -2.19 -8.11 10.59
C CYS A 228 -1.00 -7.82 9.68
N PRO A 229 -0.20 -6.78 9.97
CA PRO A 229 1.00 -6.50 9.21
C PRO A 229 1.98 -7.66 9.37
N THR A 230 2.33 -8.27 8.25
CA THR A 230 3.44 -9.21 8.17
C THR A 230 4.72 -8.41 8.17
N ALA A 231 5.72 -8.87 8.92
CA ALA A 231 7.02 -8.23 8.94
C ALA A 231 7.55 -8.14 7.49
N ALA A 232 8.10 -6.98 7.13
CA ALA A 232 8.87 -6.88 5.90
C ALA A 232 9.89 -8.02 5.89
N LYS A 233 9.99 -8.73 4.76
CA LYS A 233 10.87 -9.90 4.59
C LYS A 233 12.24 -9.55 5.17
N ALA A 234 12.52 -10.04 6.38
CA ALA A 234 13.82 -9.82 6.99
C ALA A 234 14.82 -10.43 6.02
N ASN A 235 15.88 -9.69 5.70
CA ASN A 235 16.88 -10.14 4.77
C ASN A 235 17.45 -11.47 5.29
N ASN A 236 16.94 -12.59 4.77
CA ASN A 236 17.43 -13.95 5.07
C ASN A 236 18.92 -14.09 4.70
N LEU A 237 19.49 -13.09 4.01
CA LEU A 237 20.93 -12.89 3.90
C LEU A 237 21.63 -13.00 5.25
N ALA A 238 21.07 -12.49 6.35
CA ALA A 238 21.70 -12.62 7.67
C ALA A 238 21.94 -14.10 8.06
N ALA A 239 20.96 -14.98 7.80
CA ALA A 239 21.09 -16.40 8.05
C ALA A 239 22.11 -17.06 7.11
N VAL A 240 22.16 -16.64 5.84
CA VAL A 240 23.17 -17.11 4.87
C VAL A 240 24.59 -16.74 5.30
N TRP A 241 24.80 -15.49 5.75
CA TRP A 241 26.10 -15.03 6.24
C TRP A 241 26.56 -15.79 7.50
N ILE A 242 25.64 -16.10 8.42
CA ILE A 242 25.93 -16.90 9.62
C ILE A 242 26.39 -18.31 9.23
N PHE A 243 25.69 -18.96 8.29
CA PHE A 243 26.05 -20.31 7.85
C PHE A 243 27.43 -20.36 7.17
N LEU A 244 27.73 -19.36 6.32
CA LEU A 244 29.00 -19.25 5.62
C LEU A 244 30.17 -19.06 6.59
N LEU A 245 30.00 -18.21 7.61
CA LEU A 245 31.02 -17.97 8.64
C LEU A 245 31.37 -19.27 9.39
N ILE A 246 30.36 -20.02 9.82
CA ILE A 246 30.57 -21.30 10.53
C ILE A 246 31.30 -22.31 9.63
N PHE A 247 30.90 -22.42 8.37
CA PHE A 247 31.55 -23.32 7.41
C PHE A 247 33.02 -22.96 7.17
N CYS A 248 33.33 -21.68 7.00
CA CYS A 248 34.70 -21.19 6.86
C CYS A 248 35.54 -21.48 8.12
N ALA A 249 35.00 -21.27 9.31
CA ALA A 249 35.69 -21.58 10.57
C ALA A 249 36.01 -23.08 10.68
N ALA A 250 35.07 -23.96 10.31
CA ALA A 250 35.28 -25.40 10.31
C ALA A 250 36.41 -25.82 9.35
N LEU A 251 36.46 -25.25 8.14
CA LEU A 251 37.54 -25.50 7.19
C LEU A 251 38.90 -25.03 7.72
N LEU A 252 38.96 -23.86 8.38
CA LEU A 252 40.21 -23.35 8.97
C LEU A 252 40.74 -24.27 10.08
N VAL A 253 39.87 -24.76 10.96
CA VAL A 253 40.25 -25.72 12.01
C VAL A 253 40.70 -27.04 11.40
N TYR A 254 40.00 -27.55 10.38
CA TYR A 254 40.36 -28.79 9.70
C TYR A 254 41.73 -28.69 9.01
N LEU A 255 42.00 -27.60 8.30
CA LEU A 255 43.27 -27.38 7.61
C LEU A 255 44.43 -27.16 8.60
N SER A 256 44.25 -26.33 9.63
CA SER A 256 45.28 -26.09 10.65
C SER A 256 45.62 -27.35 11.45
N GLY A 257 44.61 -28.12 11.86
CA GLY A 257 44.80 -29.42 12.50
C GLY A 257 45.52 -30.42 11.60
N GLY A 258 45.15 -30.49 10.31
CA GLY A 258 45.82 -31.34 9.32
C GLY A 258 47.29 -30.97 9.07
N LEU A 259 47.61 -29.67 9.02
CA LEU A 259 48.98 -29.19 8.86
C LEU A 259 49.83 -29.50 10.10
N LEU A 260 49.31 -29.25 11.31
CA LEU A 260 50.01 -29.58 12.57
C LEU A 260 50.25 -31.08 12.71
N TYR A 261 49.24 -31.90 12.38
CA TYR A 261 49.37 -33.36 12.39
C TYR A 261 50.48 -33.84 11.44
N ARG A 262 50.56 -33.26 10.24
CA ARG A 262 51.60 -33.60 9.25
C ARG A 262 53.00 -33.17 9.71
N GLN A 263 53.12 -31.99 10.31
CA GLN A 263 54.39 -31.48 10.85
C GLN A 263 54.91 -32.33 12.02
N MET A 264 54.04 -32.71 12.96
CA MET A 264 54.42 -33.59 14.07
C MET A 264 54.86 -34.98 13.60
N LYS A 265 54.20 -35.54 12.59
CA LYS A 265 54.54 -36.87 12.06
C LYS A 265 55.91 -36.87 11.38
N LEU A 266 56.25 -35.82 10.62
CA LEU A 266 57.56 -35.68 9.96
C LEU A 266 58.71 -35.55 10.98
N ASN A 267 58.52 -34.76 12.03
CA ASN A 267 59.52 -34.60 13.09
C ASN A 267 59.78 -35.88 13.91
N LYS A 268 58.83 -36.82 13.96
CA LYS A 268 59.04 -38.14 14.58
C LYS A 268 59.94 -39.05 13.75
N THR A 269 59.84 -39.01 12.42
CA THR A 269 60.66 -39.86 11.53
C THR A 269 62.12 -39.43 11.51
N THR A 270 62.41 -38.12 11.56
CA THR A 270 63.80 -37.60 11.59
C THR A 270 64.54 -37.90 12.90
N ARG A 271 63.83 -38.15 14.02
CA ARG A 271 64.46 -38.59 15.28
C ARG A 271 64.74 -40.10 15.35
N ILE A 272 64.13 -40.93 14.50
CA ILE A 272 64.32 -42.40 14.52
C ILE A 272 65.41 -42.85 13.53
N GLY A 273 65.72 -42.05 12.50
CA GLY A 273 66.81 -42.33 11.54
C GLY A 273 68.21 -41.86 11.99
N LYS A 274 68.38 -41.49 13.26
CA LYS A 274 69.64 -41.01 13.84
C LYS A 274 69.91 -41.71 15.17
N VAL A 275 69.93 -43.04 15.14
CA VAL A 275 70.49 -43.95 16.16
C VAL A 275 71.27 -45.02 15.42
#